data_AF-A0A1G2T063-F1
#
_entry.id   AF-A0A1G2T063-F1
#
_cell.length_a   1.000
_cell.length_b   1.000
_cell.length_c   1.000
_cell.angle_alpha   90.00
_cell.angle_beta   90.00
_cell.angle_gamma   90.00
#
_symmetry.space_group_name_H-M   'P 1'
#
loop_
_entity.id
_entity.type
_entity.pdbx_description
1 polymer ?
#
loop_
_entity_poly.entity_id
_entity_poly.type
_entity_poly.pdbx_seq_one_letter_code
_entity_poly.pdbx_strand_id
1 'polypeptide(L)'
;MDIFLKNKSAVVAIVVLLLAFFLYSVFMSPDGVSEQTTAANPGEDLVRVAAELSNITFRQDILQGAGYRSLVDWSVAIPTEPIGRVNPFEVIGRD
;
A
#
# COMPACT_ATOMS: atom_id res chain seq x y z
N MET A 1 -29.19 -49.22 6.97
CA MET A 1 -28.90 -48.26 8.07
C MET A 1 -28.06 -48.92 9.18
N ASP A 2 -27.52 -50.12 8.96
CA ASP A 2 -26.95 -50.95 10.05
C ASP A 2 -25.43 -50.76 10.24
N ILE A 3 -24.75 -50.15 9.26
CA ILE A 3 -23.32 -49.81 9.33
C ILE A 3 -23.08 -48.71 10.37
N PHE A 4 -23.99 -47.73 10.47
CA PHE A 4 -23.91 -46.64 11.45
C PHE A 4 -24.16 -47.11 12.89
N LEU A 5 -24.98 -48.15 13.07
CA LEU A 5 -25.30 -48.73 14.37
C LEU A 5 -24.19 -49.67 14.87
N LYS A 6 -23.58 -50.46 13.98
CA LYS A 6 -22.51 -51.41 14.32
C LYS A 6 -21.19 -50.72 14.68
N ASN A 7 -20.89 -49.58 14.05
CA ASN A 7 -19.67 -48.81 14.25
C ASN A 7 -19.94 -47.42 14.84
N LYS A 8 -20.89 -47.33 15.78
CA LYS A 8 -21.28 -46.07 16.44
C LYS A 8 -20.09 -45.27 16.97
N SER A 9 -19.06 -45.95 17.50
CA SER A 9 -17.83 -45.32 17.97
C SER A 9 -17.03 -44.65 16.84
N ALA A 10 -16.91 -45.30 15.67
CA ALA A 10 -16.19 -44.73 14.52
C ALA A 10 -16.93 -43.53 13.93
N VAL A 11 -18.26 -43.59 13.89
CA VAL A 11 -19.09 -42.46 13.42
C VAL A 11 -18.95 -41.27 14.36
N VAL A 12 -18.98 -41.49 15.68
CA VAL A 12 -18.78 -40.43 16.67
C VAL A 12 -17.37 -39.83 16.56
N ALA A 13 -16.33 -40.66 16.38
CA ALA A 13 -14.97 -40.19 16.18
C ALA A 13 -14.82 -39.30 14.93
N ILE A 14 -15.44 -39.68 13.81
CA ILE A 14 -15.43 -38.87 12.58
C ILE A 14 -16.14 -37.54 12.78
N VAL A 15 -17.30 -37.54 13.45
CA VAL A 15 -18.06 -36.32 13.74
C VAL A 15 -17.26 -35.39 14.65
N VAL A 16 -16.61 -35.93 15.69
CA VAL A 16 -15.76 -35.15 16.60
C VAL A 16 -14.55 -34.57 15.86
N LEU A 17 -13.93 -35.33 14.96
CA LEU A 17 -12.79 -34.86 14.17
C LEU A 17 -13.18 -33.73 13.21
N LEU A 18 -14.32 -33.86 12.52
CA LEU A 18 -14.85 -32.81 11.65
C LEU A 18 -15.20 -31.54 12.44
N LEU A 19 -15.77 -31.70 13.64
CA LEU A 19 -16.15 -30.58 14.49
C LEU A 19 -14.91 -29.88 15.07
N ALA A 20 -13.88 -30.65 15.46
CA ALA A 20 -12.59 -30.11 15.87
C ALA A 20 -11.87 -29.38 14.73
N PHE A 21 -11.88 -29.92 13.51
CA PHE A 21 -11.32 -29.26 12.34
C PHE A 21 -12.06 -27.96 12.01
N PHE A 22 -13.38 -27.95 12.10
CA PHE A 22 -14.19 -26.75 11.88
C PHE A 22 -13.86 -25.66 12.90
N LEU A 23 -13.84 -26.00 14.19
CA LEU A 23 -13.45 -25.06 15.25
C LEU A 23 -12.03 -24.55 15.04
N TYR A 24 -11.08 -25.42 14.72
CA TYR A 24 -9.71 -25.01 14.41
C TYR A 24 -9.67 -24.07 13.21
N SER A 25 -10.41 -24.32 12.13
CA SER A 25 -10.45 -23.42 10.98
C SER A 25 -11.04 -22.05 11.31
N VAL A 26 -12.06 -21.96 12.16
CA VAL A 26 -12.68 -20.68 12.52
C VAL A 26 -11.81 -19.87 13.49
N PHE A 27 -11.16 -20.53 14.46
CA PHE A 27 -10.38 -19.85 15.48
C PHE A 27 -8.90 -19.67 15.12
N MET A 28 -8.38 -20.51 14.23
CA MET A 28 -6.95 -20.59 13.90
C MET A 28 -6.66 -20.25 12.44
N SER A 29 -7.65 -19.85 11.63
CA SER A 29 -7.38 -19.08 10.43
C SER A 29 -6.62 -17.83 10.87
N PRO A 30 -5.29 -17.74 10.63
CA PRO A 30 -4.65 -16.44 10.66
C PRO A 30 -5.39 -15.65 9.59
N ASP A 31 -5.62 -14.35 9.80
CA ASP A 31 -6.02 -13.47 8.71
C ASP A 31 -5.06 -13.74 7.55
N GLY A 32 -5.58 -14.49 6.58
CA GLY A 32 -4.80 -15.06 5.51
C GLY A 32 -4.40 -13.88 4.68
N VAL A 33 -3.19 -13.40 4.91
CA VAL A 33 -2.35 -12.81 3.90
C VAL A 33 -2.39 -13.80 2.74
N SER A 34 -3.35 -13.57 1.86
CA SER A 34 -3.32 -14.09 0.52
C SER A 34 -2.03 -13.51 -0.03
N GLU A 35 -0.94 -14.29 -0.02
CA GLU A 35 0.15 -14.09 -0.97
C GLU A 35 -0.35 -14.47 -2.36
N GLN A 36 -1.43 -13.80 -2.77
CA GLN A 36 -1.61 -13.43 -4.14
C GLN A 36 -0.39 -12.58 -4.41
N THR A 37 0.58 -13.17 -5.10
CA THR A 37 1.60 -12.43 -5.82
C THR A 37 0.82 -11.59 -6.82
N THR A 38 0.31 -10.46 -6.37
CA THR A 38 -0.28 -9.43 -7.21
C THR A 38 0.87 -9.05 -8.11
N ALA A 39 0.86 -9.57 -9.34
CA ALA A 39 1.73 -9.06 -10.38
C ALA A 39 1.52 -7.55 -10.33
N ALA A 40 2.53 -6.83 -9.84
CA ALA A 40 2.44 -5.42 -9.57
C ALA A 40 2.03 -4.76 -10.88
N ASN A 41 0.75 -4.39 -10.98
CA ASN A 41 0.24 -3.74 -12.16
C ASN A 41 0.96 -2.40 -12.18
N PRO A 42 1.82 -2.10 -13.18
CA PRO A 42 2.67 -0.91 -13.14
C PRO A 42 1.88 0.40 -13.07
N GLY A 43 0.56 0.37 -13.33
CA GLY A 43 -0.34 1.51 -13.12
C GLY A 43 -0.92 1.63 -11.71
N GLU A 44 -0.97 0.56 -10.92
CA GLU A 44 -1.55 0.58 -9.58
C GLU A 44 -0.71 1.39 -8.60
N ASP A 45 0.62 1.30 -8.73
CA ASP A 45 1.55 2.11 -7.93
C ASP A 45 1.41 3.59 -8.25
N LEU A 46 1.27 3.96 -9.53
CA LEU A 46 1.06 5.35 -9.94
C LEU A 46 -0.29 5.91 -9.45
N VAL A 47 -1.36 5.12 -9.52
CA VAL A 47 -2.67 5.52 -9.00
C VAL A 47 -2.63 5.69 -7.49
N ARG A 48 -1.91 4.81 -6.78
CA ARG A 48 -1.71 4.89 -5.33
C ARG A 48 -0.91 6.12 -4.94
N VAL A 49 0.23 6.36 -5.58
CA VAL A 49 1.06 7.56 -5.37
C VAL A 49 0.26 8.83 -5.70
N ALA A 50 -0.51 8.84 -6.78
CA ALA A 50 -1.37 9.98 -7.11
C ALA A 50 -2.45 10.22 -6.04
N ALA A 51 -3.08 9.16 -5.54
CA ALA A 51 -4.06 9.26 -4.46
C ALA A 51 -3.41 9.77 -3.15
N GLU A 52 -2.23 9.26 -2.79
CA GLU A 52 -1.47 9.71 -1.64
C GLU A 52 -1.10 11.20 -1.75
N LEU A 53 -0.53 11.60 -2.89
CA LEU A 53 -0.17 13.00 -3.17
C LEU A 53 -1.39 13.92 -3.18
N SER A 54 -2.54 13.47 -3.69
CA SER A 54 -3.78 14.26 -3.70
C SER A 54 -4.32 14.54 -2.30
N ASN A 55 -3.99 13.69 -1.32
CA ASN A 55 -4.37 13.86 0.08
C ASN A 55 -3.38 14.73 0.86
N ILE A 56 -2.22 15.07 0.31
CA ILE A 56 -1.26 15.96 0.96
C ILE A 56 -1.80 17.39 0.91
N THR A 57 -2.30 17.85 2.04
CA THR A 57 -2.68 19.26 2.20
C THR A 57 -1.47 20.06 2.67
N PHE A 58 -1.03 21.03 1.86
CA PHE A 58 0.04 21.95 2.24
C PHE A 58 -0.46 22.92 3.31
N ARG A 59 -0.08 22.66 4.57
CA ARG A 59 -0.39 23.46 5.74
C ARG A 59 0.39 24.78 5.73
N GLN A 60 -0.20 25.83 5.14
CA GLN A 60 0.44 27.15 5.05
C GLN A 60 0.69 27.81 6.41
N ASP A 61 -0.09 27.45 7.43
CA ASP A 61 0.09 27.86 8.81
C ASP A 61 1.50 27.55 9.33
N ILE A 62 2.05 26.39 8.95
CA ILE A 62 3.40 25.97 9.36
C ILE A 62 4.47 26.88 8.73
N LEU A 63 4.27 27.28 7.47
CA LEU A 63 5.22 28.13 6.73
C LEU A 63 5.19 29.60 7.20
N GLN A 64 4.13 30.02 7.89
CA GLN A 64 4.00 31.38 8.41
C GLN A 64 4.48 31.51 9.86
N GLY A 65 4.72 30.38 10.55
CA GLY A 65 5.17 30.36 11.94
C GLY A 65 6.54 31.01 12.14
N ALA A 66 6.74 31.60 13.33
CA ALA A 66 8.01 32.21 13.71
C ALA A 66 9.20 31.23 13.61
N GLY A 67 8.97 29.94 13.91
CA GLY A 67 9.97 28.89 13.77
C GLY A 67 10.43 28.71 12.32
N TYR A 68 9.50 28.61 11.36
CA TYR A 68 9.85 28.48 9.94
C TYR A 68 10.57 29.73 9.43
N ARG A 69 10.09 30.93 9.80
CA ARG A 69 10.74 32.20 9.45
C ARG A 69 12.13 32.39 10.05
N SER A 70 12.45 31.66 11.12
CA SER A 70 13.77 31.68 11.76
C SER A 70 14.74 30.64 11.19
N LEU A 71 14.29 29.79 10.25
CA LEU A 71 15.16 28.81 9.61
C LEU A 71 16.24 29.54 8.80
N VAL A 72 17.48 29.15 9.06
CA VAL A 72 18.63 29.61 8.30
C VAL A 72 18.84 28.65 7.14
N ASP A 73 18.99 29.20 5.94
CA ASP A 73 19.38 28.42 4.77
C ASP A 73 20.87 28.06 4.87
N TRP A 74 21.15 26.76 5.02
CA TRP A 74 22.51 26.20 5.05
C TRP A 74 22.91 25.56 3.72
N SER A 75 22.09 25.73 2.68
CA SER A 75 22.43 25.23 1.36
C SER A 75 23.65 25.94 0.81
N VAL A 76 24.42 25.21 0.00
CA VAL A 76 25.52 25.79 -0.75
C VAL A 76 24.90 26.55 -1.92
N ALA A 77 25.36 27.79 -2.15
CA ALA A 77 24.96 28.55 -3.33
C ALA A 77 25.18 27.71 -4.59
N ILE A 78 24.12 27.54 -5.38
CA ILE A 78 24.21 26.79 -6.63
C ILE A 78 25.08 27.63 -7.58
N PRO A 79 26.19 27.08 -8.11
CA PRO A 79 27.01 27.80 -9.06
C PRO A 79 26.21 28.11 -10.32
N THR A 80 26.39 29.31 -10.87
CA THR A 80 25.77 29.68 -12.13
C THR A 80 26.36 28.83 -13.24
N GLU A 81 25.56 27.92 -13.79
CA GLU A 81 25.94 27.17 -14.99
C GLU A 81 25.76 28.05 -16.24
N PRO A 82 26.58 27.84 -17.28
CA PRO A 82 26.38 28.53 -18.55
C PRO A 82 25.00 28.20 -19.11
N ILE A 83 24.32 29.23 -19.62
CA ILE A 83 23.02 29.05 -20.28
C ILE A 83 23.21 28.08 -21.44
N GLY A 84 22.43 26.99 -21.44
CA GLY A 84 22.44 26.00 -22.50
C GLY A 84 22.03 26.59 -23.85
N ARG A 85 22.18 25.79 -24.92
CA ARG A 85 21.67 26.18 -26.24
C ARG A 85 20.15 26.36 -26.19
N VAL A 86 19.64 27.31 -26.97
CA VAL A 86 18.20 27.48 -27.20
C VAL A 86 17.59 26.13 -27.56
N ASN A 87 16.48 25.77 -26.90
CA ASN A 87 15.82 24.49 -27.11
C ASN A 87 15.32 24.41 -28.57
N PRO A 88 15.86 23.51 -29.41
CA PRO A 88 15.47 23.41 -30.82
C PRO A 88 14.06 22.85 -31.00
N PHE A 89 13.43 22.35 -29.94
CA PHE A 89 12.06 21.87 -29.91
C PHE A 89 11.09 22.88 -29.28
N GLU A 90 11.57 24.07 -28.92
CA GLU A 90 10.70 25.13 -28.43
C GLU A 90 9.75 25.55 -29.56
N VAL A 91 8.45 25.56 -29.25
CA VAL A 91 7.41 25.86 -30.23
C VAL A 91 7.53 27.33 -30.63
N ILE A 92 7.77 27.59 -31.91
CA ILE A 92 7.87 28.95 -32.46
C ILE A 92 6.49 29.62 -32.35
N GLY A 93 6.43 30.84 -31.78
CA GLY A 93 5.23 31.69 -31.79
C GLY A 93 4.39 31.71 -30.50
N ARG A 94 5.01 31.55 -29.33
CA ARG A 94 4.35 31.77 -28.04
C ARG A 94 4.76 33.13 -27.47
N ASP A 95 4.31 34.17 -28.16
CA ASP A 95 4.34 35.57 -27.70
C ASP A 95 2.95 35.98 -27.20
#